data_AF-A0A8R1DV01-F1
#
_entry.id   AF-A0A8R1DV01-F1
#
_cell.length_a   1.000
_cell.length_b   1.000
_cell.length_c   1.000
_cell.angle_alpha   90.00
_cell.angle_beta   90.00
_cell.angle_gamma   90.00
#
_symmetry.space_group_name_H-M   'P 1'
#
loop_
_entity.id
_entity.type
_entity.pdbx_description
1 polymer ?
#
loop_
_entity_poly.entity_id
_entity_poly.type
_entity_poly.pdbx_seq_one_letter_code
_entity_poly.pdbx_strand_id
1 'polypeptide(L)'
;MFSNLTRKKCNDYDLTPEEEVGYDDMGPVLGVQNYGILVKKYKRKNRPAKWAKRFFVLKECFLIYYATSYKKVFEKTRRIDLHPKGIIPLIGCSIVSGGDVDKKNCLLIAHPQLPAAIIVAAADHATQEKWLKALRSATKISYKNTVVGETMIRELENRGVLLNEEKKTYEERLEAEAKARKEEHDRADELAKDKEELEAEREKLIRTTKKLKDDLQNVKK
;
A
#
# COMPACT_ATOMS: atom_id res chain seq x y z
N MET A 1 58.89 -29.51 -7.25
CA MET A 1 58.13 -29.78 -6.01
C MET A 1 57.24 -28.57 -5.79
N PHE A 2 55.98 -28.54 -6.26
CA PHE A 2 54.80 -29.22 -5.67
C PHE A 2 54.90 -29.18 -4.14
N SER A 3 53.99 -28.66 -3.32
CA SER A 3 52.56 -28.34 -3.37
C SER A 3 52.27 -28.06 -1.87
N ASN A 4 51.37 -27.23 -1.38
CA ASN A 4 49.92 -27.26 -1.41
C ASN A 4 49.49 -26.15 -0.43
N LEU A 5 48.78 -25.13 -0.90
CA LEU A 5 48.05 -24.23 -0.02
C LEU A 5 46.64 -24.83 0.15
N THR A 6 46.46 -25.60 1.22
CA THR A 6 45.16 -26.24 1.54
C THR A 6 44.55 -25.69 2.82
N ARG A 7 43.35 -25.14 2.65
CA ARG A 7 42.14 -25.22 3.49
C ARG A 7 42.10 -24.55 4.89
N LYS A 8 41.25 -23.51 4.95
CA LYS A 8 39.96 -23.40 5.70
C LYS A 8 39.98 -23.88 7.17
N LYS A 9 39.66 -23.01 8.15
CA LYS A 9 38.35 -22.87 8.86
C LYS A 9 38.61 -22.07 10.17
N CYS A 10 37.74 -21.30 10.83
CA CYS A 10 36.29 -21.05 10.77
C CYS A 10 36.06 -19.61 11.28
N ASN A 11 35.19 -18.83 10.62
CA ASN A 11 34.44 -17.81 11.35
C ASN A 11 33.21 -18.53 11.90
N ASP A 12 33.17 -18.62 13.22
CA ASP A 12 32.04 -19.13 14.00
C ASP A 12 30.94 -18.08 13.90
N TYR A 13 30.02 -18.24 12.95
CA TYR A 13 28.77 -17.50 12.96
C TYR A 13 27.81 -18.27 13.84
N ASP A 14 27.57 -17.70 15.01
CA ASP A 14 26.55 -18.09 15.98
C ASP A 14 25.20 -18.26 15.26
N LEU A 15 24.81 -19.52 15.04
CA LEU A 15 23.52 -19.91 14.50
C LEU A 15 22.49 -19.86 15.64
N THR A 16 22.14 -18.66 16.08
CA THR A 16 20.86 -18.48 16.76
C THR A 16 19.77 -18.53 15.69
N PRO A 17 18.75 -19.39 15.82
CA PRO A 17 17.66 -19.39 14.87
C PRO A 17 16.99 -18.02 14.90
N GLU A 18 17.03 -17.32 13.76
CA GLU A 18 16.12 -16.20 13.53
C GLU A 18 14.72 -16.76 13.70
N GLU A 19 14.05 -16.38 14.80
CA GLU A 19 12.65 -16.74 15.03
C GLU A 19 11.87 -16.35 13.78
N GLU A 20 11.27 -17.33 13.11
CA GLU A 20 10.40 -17.11 11.95
C GLU A 20 9.23 -16.21 12.38
N VAL A 21 9.38 -14.90 12.18
CA VAL A 21 8.33 -13.94 12.43
C VAL A 21 7.31 -14.12 11.32
N GLY A 22 6.19 -14.77 11.64
CA GLY A 22 5.11 -15.05 10.69
C GLY A 22 4.70 -13.80 9.90
N TYR A 23 4.63 -13.95 8.58
CA TYR A 23 4.28 -12.90 7.62
C TYR A 23 2.94 -12.19 7.91
N ASP A 24 2.04 -12.83 8.66
CA ASP A 24 0.75 -12.27 9.09
C ASP A 24 0.85 -11.18 10.19
N ASP A 25 1.99 -11.03 10.90
CA ASP A 25 2.17 -9.98 11.94
C ASP A 25 2.80 -8.67 11.42
N MET A 26 3.10 -8.61 10.11
CA MET A 26 3.80 -7.48 9.47
C MET A 26 2.88 -6.58 8.63
N GLY A 27 1.56 -6.71 8.75
CA GLY A 27 0.61 -5.75 8.19
C GLY A 27 0.68 -4.40 8.93
N PRO A 28 0.35 -3.26 8.27
CA PRO A 28 0.26 -1.99 8.97
C PRO A 28 -0.77 -2.10 10.09
N VAL A 29 -0.48 -1.54 11.27
CA VAL A 29 -1.47 -1.56 12.35
C VAL A 29 -2.58 -0.55 12.02
N LEU A 30 -3.63 -1.06 11.38
CA LEU A 30 -4.79 -0.26 10.95
C LEU A 30 -5.84 -0.18 12.06
N GLY A 31 -6.42 1.01 12.21
CA GLY A 31 -7.53 1.24 13.14
C GLY A 31 -7.13 1.45 14.60
N VAL A 32 -8.11 1.32 15.49
CA VAL A 32 -7.99 1.57 16.93
C VAL A 32 -7.54 0.29 17.64
N GLN A 33 -6.37 0.31 18.28
CA GLN A 33 -5.81 -0.86 18.96
C GLN A 33 -6.51 -1.13 20.30
N ASN A 34 -6.92 -0.09 21.01
CA ASN A 34 -7.62 -0.21 22.29
C ASN A 34 -8.42 1.05 22.61
N TYR A 35 -9.48 0.92 23.40
CA TYR A 35 -10.24 2.06 23.90
C TYR A 35 -10.95 1.71 25.20
N GLY A 36 -11.26 2.72 26.01
CA GLY A 36 -11.90 2.49 27.31
C GLY A 36 -11.83 3.68 28.24
N ILE A 37 -12.47 3.56 29.40
CA ILE A 37 -12.41 4.57 30.45
C ILE A 37 -11.22 4.28 31.37
N LEU A 38 -10.33 5.25 31.53
CA LEU A 38 -9.29 5.24 32.55
C LEU A 38 -9.44 6.48 33.44
N VAL A 39 -8.87 6.42 34.64
CA VAL A 39 -8.82 7.56 35.55
C VAL A 39 -7.47 8.24 35.41
N LYS A 40 -7.43 9.48 34.93
CA LYS A 40 -6.19 10.24 34.72
C LYS A 40 -5.88 11.12 35.93
N LYS A 41 -4.63 11.11 36.39
CA LYS A 41 -4.11 12.06 37.39
C LYS A 41 -3.84 13.41 36.72
N TYR A 42 -4.26 14.47 37.38
CA TYR A 42 -4.00 15.86 37.02
C TYR A 42 -3.29 16.51 38.19
N LYS A 43 -2.02 16.87 37.99
CA LYS A 43 -1.24 17.65 38.94
C LYS A 43 -1.02 19.04 38.33
N ARG A 44 -1.53 20.08 38.99
CA ARG A 44 -1.23 21.48 38.65
C ARG A 44 -0.21 22.01 39.66
N LYS A 45 0.63 22.95 39.24
CA LYS A 45 1.55 23.65 40.14
C LYS A 45 0.73 24.23 41.31
N ASN A 46 1.18 23.98 42.53
CA ASN A 46 0.58 24.47 43.78
C ASN A 46 -0.88 24.03 44.05
N ARG A 47 -1.33 22.91 43.47
CA ARG A 47 -2.64 22.32 43.80
C ARG A 47 -2.53 20.82 44.08
N PRO A 48 -3.37 20.27 44.97
CA PRO A 48 -3.42 18.83 45.19
C PRO A 48 -3.79 18.11 43.90
N ALA A 49 -3.26 16.90 43.73
CA ALA A 49 -3.56 16.08 42.58
C ALA A 49 -5.05 15.73 42.57
N LYS A 50 -5.67 15.78 41.38
CA LYS A 50 -7.05 15.36 41.17
C LYS A 50 -7.10 14.22 40.16
N TRP A 51 -7.99 13.27 40.40
CA TRP A 51 -8.25 12.15 39.52
C TRP A 51 -9.56 12.39 38.77
N ALA A 52 -9.56 12.20 37.46
CA ALA A 52 -10.79 12.31 36.67
C ALA A 52 -10.90 11.21 35.62
N LYS A 53 -12.12 10.68 35.45
CA LYS A 53 -12.42 9.72 34.40
C LYS A 53 -12.32 10.40 33.02
N ARG A 54 -11.68 9.72 32.08
CA ARG A 54 -11.57 10.13 30.68
C ARG A 54 -11.76 8.91 29.79
N PHE A 55 -12.33 9.14 28.61
CA PHE A 55 -12.42 8.11 27.59
C PHE A 55 -11.17 8.17 26.73
N PHE A 56 -10.40 7.09 26.70
CA PHE A 56 -9.17 6.97 25.96
C PHE A 56 -9.37 6.11 24.72
N VAL A 57 -8.71 6.51 23.64
CA VAL A 57 -8.61 5.79 22.37
C VAL A 57 -7.13 5.71 22.01
N LEU A 58 -6.63 4.50 21.84
CA LEU A 58 -5.30 4.21 21.34
C LEU A 58 -5.40 3.96 19.84
N LYS A 59 -4.76 4.83 19.04
CA LYS A 59 -4.62 4.68 17.60
C LYS A 59 -3.17 4.92 17.21
N GLU A 60 -2.56 3.94 16.56
CA GLU A 60 -1.16 3.96 16.13
C GLU A 60 -0.23 4.23 17.31
N CYS A 61 0.52 5.33 17.28
CA CYS A 61 1.40 5.78 18.36
C CYS A 61 0.77 6.92 19.19
N PHE A 62 -0.54 7.16 19.08
CA PHE A 62 -1.23 8.22 19.80
C PHE A 62 -2.23 7.67 20.82
N LEU A 63 -2.10 8.13 22.06
CA LEU A 63 -3.12 7.97 23.08
C LEU A 63 -3.95 9.24 23.18
N ILE A 64 -5.17 9.18 22.65
CA ILE A 64 -6.09 10.30 22.53
C ILE A 64 -7.13 10.18 23.64
N TYR A 65 -7.54 11.28 24.27
CA TYR A 65 -8.58 11.23 25.29
C TYR A 65 -9.65 12.32 25.18
N TYR A 66 -10.87 11.93 25.54
CA TYR A 66 -12.09 12.72 25.43
C TYR A 66 -12.84 12.78 26.77
N ALA A 67 -13.92 13.56 26.79
CA ALA A 67 -14.94 13.44 27.83
C ALA A 67 -15.55 12.03 27.82
N THR A 68 -15.96 11.53 28.99
CA THR A 68 -16.52 10.17 29.13
C THR A 68 -17.82 9.99 28.33
N SER A 69 -18.57 11.07 28.10
CA SER A 69 -19.78 11.08 27.27
C SER A 69 -19.52 10.70 25.81
N TYR A 70 -18.32 10.98 25.28
CA TYR A 70 -17.97 10.69 23.89
C TYR A 70 -17.90 9.18 23.60
N LYS A 71 -17.71 8.34 24.62
CA LYS A 71 -17.61 6.88 24.47
C LYS A 71 -18.78 6.30 23.65
N LYS A 72 -20.02 6.71 23.94
CA LYS A 72 -21.22 6.22 23.24
C LYS A 72 -21.20 6.55 21.75
N VAL A 73 -20.74 7.75 21.41
CA VAL A 73 -20.63 8.21 20.02
C VAL A 73 -19.55 7.42 19.29
N PHE A 74 -18.39 7.23 19.92
CA PHE A 74 -17.32 6.41 19.37
C PHE A 74 -17.75 4.95 19.17
N GLU A 75 -18.46 4.35 20.11
CA GLU A 75 -18.93 2.97 19.98
C GLU A 75 -19.92 2.79 18.82
N LYS A 76 -20.76 3.80 18.54
CA LYS A 76 -21.70 3.78 17.42
C LYS A 76 -21.04 4.03 16.06
N THR A 77 -20.13 5.00 15.99
CA THR A 77 -19.58 5.50 14.71
C THR A 77 -18.23 4.91 14.35
N ARG A 78 -17.47 4.45 15.35
CA ARG A 78 -16.05 4.04 15.26
C ARG A 78 -15.14 5.13 14.68
N ARG A 79 -15.58 6.40 14.73
CA ARG A 79 -14.83 7.56 14.23
C ARG A 79 -14.15 8.32 15.37
N ILE A 80 -12.95 8.82 15.09
CA ILE A 80 -12.19 9.68 16.01
C ILE A 80 -12.60 11.12 15.73
N ASP A 81 -13.05 11.81 16.77
CA ASP A 81 -13.46 13.23 16.69
C ASP A 81 -12.23 14.15 16.73
N LEU A 82 -12.31 15.27 16.01
CA LEU A 82 -11.21 16.22 15.84
C LEU A 82 -10.96 17.11 17.07
N HIS A 83 -11.77 17.01 18.13
CA HIS A 83 -11.68 17.85 19.32
C HIS A 83 -11.44 17.05 20.61
N PRO A 84 -10.32 16.32 20.72
CA PRO A 84 -9.94 15.65 21.95
C PRO A 84 -9.64 16.65 23.07
N LYS A 85 -9.75 16.17 24.31
CA LYS A 85 -9.27 16.92 25.49
C LYS A 85 -7.74 16.90 25.61
N GLY A 86 -7.10 15.96 24.93
CA GLY A 86 -5.65 15.95 24.73
C GLY A 86 -5.19 14.73 23.95
N ILE A 87 -3.98 14.84 23.44
CA ILE A 87 -3.29 13.82 22.64
C ILE A 87 -1.93 13.59 23.28
N ILE A 88 -1.54 12.32 23.42
CA ILE A 88 -0.25 11.93 23.99
C ILE A 88 0.49 11.11 22.92
N PRO A 89 1.57 11.64 22.32
CA PRO A 89 2.43 10.84 21.46
C PRO A 89 3.19 9.83 22.33
N LEU A 90 3.17 8.57 21.93
CA LEU A 90 3.77 7.45 22.67
C LEU A 90 5.14 7.04 22.13
N ILE A 91 5.59 7.64 21.03
CA ILE A 91 6.93 7.39 20.47
C ILE A 91 7.97 7.74 21.53
N GLY A 92 8.88 6.80 21.79
CA GLY A 92 9.96 6.96 22.78
C GLY A 92 9.49 6.97 24.25
N CYS A 93 8.19 6.84 24.52
CA CYS A 93 7.69 6.80 25.90
C CYS A 93 8.05 5.48 26.60
N SER A 94 8.41 5.56 27.87
CA SER A 94 8.50 4.40 28.76
C SER A 94 7.16 4.15 29.43
N ILE A 95 6.68 2.89 29.35
CA ILE A 95 5.38 2.46 29.90
C ILE A 95 5.61 1.42 31.00
N VAL A 96 5.23 1.79 32.22
CA VAL A 96 5.42 0.96 33.42
C VAL A 96 4.11 0.81 34.17
N SER A 97 3.78 -0.41 34.58
CA SER A 97 2.70 -0.68 35.54
C SER A 97 3.19 -0.46 36.96
N GLY A 98 2.38 0.19 37.79
CA GLY A 98 2.71 0.41 39.20
C GLY A 98 1.50 0.76 40.04
N GLY A 99 1.75 1.03 41.31
CA GLY A 99 0.80 1.69 42.21
C GLY A 99 1.19 3.16 42.38
N ASP A 100 0.19 4.02 42.53
CA ASP A 100 0.39 5.36 43.12
C ASP A 100 -0.20 5.31 44.54
N VAL A 101 0.22 6.21 45.43
CA VAL A 101 -0.17 6.21 46.84
C VAL A 101 -1.69 6.14 47.02
N ASP A 102 -2.45 6.72 46.06
CA ASP A 102 -3.91 6.83 46.11
C ASP A 102 -4.68 5.86 45.19
N LYS A 103 -3.99 5.13 44.30
CA LYS A 103 -4.63 4.33 43.24
C LYS A 103 -3.81 3.08 42.93
N LYS A 104 -4.49 1.93 42.98
CA LYS A 104 -4.00 0.65 42.43
C LYS A 104 -4.14 0.64 40.90
N ASN A 105 -3.49 -0.32 40.26
CA ASN A 105 -3.62 -0.60 38.83
C ASN A 105 -3.23 0.61 37.93
N CYS A 106 -2.18 1.34 38.32
CA CYS A 106 -1.69 2.51 37.60
C CYS A 106 -0.76 2.12 36.44
N LEU A 107 -0.78 2.96 35.42
CA LEU A 107 0.13 2.95 34.28
C LEU A 107 0.80 4.32 34.25
N LEU A 108 2.13 4.31 34.28
CA LEU A 108 2.98 5.48 34.19
C LEU A 108 3.52 5.57 32.77
N ILE A 109 3.30 6.71 32.14
CA ILE A 109 3.76 7.05 30.80
C ILE A 109 4.75 8.20 30.96
N ALA A 110 6.03 7.92 30.74
CA ALA A 110 7.11 8.88 30.94
C ALA A 110 7.90 9.09 29.65
N HIS A 111 8.35 10.32 29.42
CA HIS A 111 9.25 10.68 28.32
C HIS A 111 10.19 11.78 28.81
N PRO A 112 11.47 11.80 28.41
CA PRO A 112 12.42 12.85 28.84
C PRO A 112 11.97 14.28 28.54
N GLN A 113 11.19 14.48 27.47
CA GLN A 113 10.66 15.78 27.09
C GLN A 113 9.33 16.14 27.79
N LEU A 114 8.71 15.21 28.52
CA LEU A 114 7.51 15.52 29.28
C LEU A 114 7.91 16.09 30.65
N PRO A 115 7.33 17.23 31.06
CA PRO A 115 7.68 17.87 32.34
C PRO A 115 7.31 17.02 33.57
N ALA A 116 6.41 16.05 33.40
CA ALA A 116 6.07 15.05 34.40
C ALA A 116 5.49 13.81 33.71
N ALA A 117 5.66 12.65 34.35
CA ALA A 117 5.00 11.42 33.90
C ALA A 117 3.47 11.57 33.94
N ILE A 118 2.83 11.05 32.91
CA ILE A 118 1.37 10.94 32.83
C ILE A 118 0.97 9.67 33.55
N ILE A 119 0.08 9.79 34.53
CA ILE A 119 -0.39 8.65 35.32
C ILE A 119 -1.87 8.43 35.03
N VAL A 120 -2.21 7.20 34.65
CA VAL A 120 -3.59 6.73 34.47
C VAL A 120 -3.81 5.46 35.27
N ALA A 121 -5.03 5.23 35.74
CA ALA A 121 -5.40 4.03 36.49
C ALA A 121 -6.55 3.28 35.81
N ALA A 122 -6.40 1.97 35.70
CA ALA A 122 -7.43 1.06 35.23
C ALA A 122 -8.41 0.70 36.37
N ALA A 123 -9.57 0.14 36.01
CA ALA A 123 -10.56 -0.30 37.00
C ALA A 123 -10.08 -1.55 37.77
N ASP A 124 -9.40 -2.46 37.07
CA ASP A 124 -8.95 -3.75 37.56
C ASP A 124 -7.61 -4.14 36.90
N HIS A 125 -7.01 -5.22 37.39
CA HIS A 125 -5.69 -5.68 36.95
C HIS A 125 -5.71 -6.20 35.51
N ALA A 126 -6.75 -6.94 35.10
CA ALA A 126 -6.88 -7.44 33.74
C ALA A 126 -6.95 -6.30 32.72
N THR A 127 -7.70 -5.24 33.03
CA THR A 127 -7.77 -4.02 32.24
C THR A 127 -6.42 -3.31 32.20
N GLN A 128 -5.72 -3.22 33.34
CA GLN A 128 -4.37 -2.64 33.39
C GLN A 128 -3.40 -3.38 32.47
N GLU A 129 -3.37 -4.72 32.53
CA GLU A 129 -2.50 -5.56 31.73
C GLU A 129 -2.79 -5.41 30.23
N LYS A 130 -4.08 -5.43 29.86
CA LYS A 130 -4.51 -5.17 28.48
C LYS A 130 -4.00 -3.82 27.97
N TRP A 131 -4.14 -2.77 28.77
CA TRP A 131 -3.66 -1.43 28.42
C TRP A 131 -2.12 -1.37 28.40
N LEU A 132 -1.43 -2.02 29.33
CA LEU A 132 0.03 -2.08 29.37
C LEU A 132 0.59 -2.69 28.08
N LYS A 133 0.05 -3.86 27.68
CA LYS A 133 0.46 -4.55 26.46
C LYS A 133 0.21 -3.68 25.22
N ALA A 134 -0.99 -3.09 25.12
CA ALA A 134 -1.36 -2.24 23.99
C ALA A 134 -0.48 -0.98 23.88
N LEU A 135 -0.23 -0.29 25.00
CA LEU A 135 0.61 0.91 25.04
C LEU A 135 2.07 0.60 24.69
N ARG A 136 2.63 -0.50 25.21
CA ARG A 136 4.00 -0.93 24.87
C ARG A 136 4.15 -1.34 23.41
N SER A 137 3.09 -1.90 22.80
CA SER A 137 3.09 -2.14 21.36
C SER A 137 3.09 -0.80 20.59
N ALA A 138 2.23 0.14 21.00
CA ALA A 138 2.11 1.45 20.38
C ALA A 138 3.37 2.31 20.38
N THR A 139 4.28 2.14 21.36
CA THR A 139 5.58 2.83 21.34
C THR A 139 6.49 2.36 20.21
N LYS A 140 6.26 1.14 19.67
CA LYS A 140 7.03 0.52 18.59
C LYS A 140 6.36 0.64 17.21
N ILE A 141 5.04 0.92 17.17
CA ILE A 141 4.24 0.91 15.94
C ILE A 141 4.75 1.92 14.90
N SER A 142 5.24 3.10 15.30
CA SER A 142 5.72 4.09 14.32
C SER A 142 6.84 3.54 13.45
N TYR A 143 7.77 2.77 14.02
CA TYR A 143 8.86 2.17 13.26
C TYR A 143 8.35 1.07 12.32
N LYS A 144 7.51 0.15 12.85
CA LYS A 144 6.91 -0.94 12.06
C LYS A 144 6.13 -0.39 10.86
N ASN A 145 5.26 0.60 11.10
CA ASN A 145 4.44 1.18 10.04
C ASN A 145 5.28 1.92 8.99
N THR A 146 6.39 2.57 9.37
CA THR A 146 7.31 3.18 8.40
C THR A 146 7.94 2.11 7.50
N VAL A 147 8.50 1.05 8.08
CA VAL A 147 9.14 -0.04 7.31
C VAL A 147 8.15 -0.71 6.36
N VAL A 148 6.96 -1.05 6.87
CA VAL A 148 5.91 -1.67 6.05
C VAL A 148 5.43 -0.73 4.94
N GLY A 149 5.28 0.56 5.25
CA GLY A 149 4.92 1.58 4.28
C GLY A 149 5.97 1.73 3.17
N GLU A 150 7.26 1.75 3.52
CA GLU A 150 8.35 1.81 2.55
C GLU A 150 8.39 0.58 1.64
N THR A 151 8.23 -0.63 2.18
CA THR A 151 8.17 -1.86 1.39
C THR A 151 7.00 -1.84 0.41
N MET A 152 5.81 -1.45 0.89
CA MET A 152 4.61 -1.37 0.05
C MET A 152 4.76 -0.34 -1.07
N ILE A 153 5.37 0.81 -0.79
CA ILE A 153 5.64 1.84 -1.81
C ILE A 153 6.56 1.25 -2.90
N ARG A 154 7.65 0.59 -2.53
CA ARG A 154 8.58 -0.02 -3.49
C ARG A 154 7.90 -1.09 -4.36
N GLU A 155 7.05 -1.92 -3.77
CA GLU A 155 6.31 -2.94 -4.52
C GLU A 155 5.35 -2.31 -5.54
N LEU A 156 4.64 -1.24 -5.14
CA LEU A 156 3.75 -0.50 -6.03
C LEU A 156 4.51 0.19 -7.16
N GLU A 157 5.68 0.77 -6.87
CA GLU A 157 6.56 1.37 -7.87
C GLU A 157 7.04 0.33 -8.89
N ASN A 158 7.54 -0.82 -8.42
CA ASN A 158 7.97 -1.93 -9.29
C ASN A 158 6.84 -2.44 -10.18
N ARG A 159 5.64 -2.63 -9.61
CA ARG A 159 4.46 -3.03 -10.38
C ARG A 159 4.06 -1.96 -11.40
N GLY A 160 4.20 -0.68 -11.05
CA GLY A 160 3.97 0.43 -11.96
C GLY A 160 4.91 0.43 -13.17
N VAL A 161 6.19 0.13 -12.95
CA VAL A 161 7.19 -0.01 -14.03
C VAL A 161 6.79 -1.15 -14.98
N LEU A 162 6.51 -2.34 -14.44
CA LEU A 162 6.12 -3.50 -15.24
C LEU A 162 4.86 -3.23 -16.09
N LEU A 163 3.82 -2.64 -15.48
CA LEU A 163 2.59 -2.30 -16.19
C LEU A 163 2.83 -1.28 -17.31
N ASN A 164 3.75 -0.33 -17.11
CA ASN A 164 4.08 0.66 -18.12
C ASN A 164 4.86 0.04 -19.30
N GLU A 165 5.75 -0.91 -19.02
CA GLU A 165 6.47 -1.68 -20.05
C GLU A 165 5.52 -2.57 -20.86
N GLU A 166 4.58 -3.26 -20.19
CA GLU A 166 3.53 -4.04 -20.86
C GLU A 166 2.66 -3.16 -21.74
N LYS A 167 2.19 -2.02 -21.20
CA LYS A 167 1.40 -1.04 -21.96
C LYS A 167 2.13 -0.60 -23.23
N LYS A 168 3.41 -0.21 -23.11
CA LYS A 168 4.22 0.21 -24.25
C LYS A 168 4.32 -0.89 -25.31
N THR A 169 4.53 -2.13 -24.88
CA THR A 169 4.60 -3.28 -25.79
C THR A 169 3.26 -3.50 -26.52
N TYR A 170 2.13 -3.36 -25.83
CA TYR A 170 0.82 -3.46 -26.47
C TYR A 170 0.56 -2.32 -27.47
N GLU A 171 0.95 -1.09 -27.13
CA GLU A 171 0.84 0.06 -28.02
C GLU A 171 1.68 -0.12 -29.30
N GLU A 172 2.93 -0.58 -29.17
CA GLU A 172 3.82 -0.87 -30.31
C GLU A 172 3.24 -1.97 -31.22
N ARG A 173 2.68 -3.03 -30.63
CA ARG A 173 2.02 -4.11 -31.40
C ARG A 173 0.78 -3.61 -32.14
N LEU A 174 -0.01 -2.76 -31.51
CA LEU A 174 -1.21 -2.19 -32.12
C LEU A 174 -0.85 -1.26 -33.29
N GLU A 175 0.19 -0.43 -33.12
CA GLU A 175 0.70 0.44 -34.19
C GLU A 175 1.22 -0.38 -35.38
N ALA A 176 1.95 -1.45 -35.12
CA ALA A 176 2.44 -2.35 -36.16
C ALA A 176 1.30 -3.04 -36.93
N GLU A 177 0.27 -3.52 -36.25
CA GLU A 177 -0.90 -4.12 -36.90
C GLU A 177 -1.68 -3.07 -37.73
N ALA A 178 -1.89 -1.87 -37.18
CA ALA A 178 -2.57 -0.79 -37.88
C ALA A 178 -1.82 -0.39 -39.16
N LYS A 179 -0.49 -0.32 -39.11
CA LYS A 179 0.35 -0.05 -40.28
C LYS A 179 0.25 -1.18 -41.32
N ALA A 180 0.36 -2.44 -40.90
CA ALA A 180 0.27 -3.58 -41.80
C ALA A 180 -1.09 -3.64 -42.52
N ARG A 181 -2.19 -3.38 -41.80
CA ARG A 181 -3.53 -3.31 -42.41
C ARG A 181 -3.66 -2.16 -43.41
N LYS A 182 -3.05 -1.00 -43.12
CA LYS A 182 -3.06 0.12 -44.05
C LYS A 182 -2.32 -0.23 -45.34
N GLU A 183 -1.13 -0.84 -45.24
CA GLU A 183 -0.36 -1.28 -46.40
C GLU A 183 -1.06 -2.37 -47.22
N GLU A 184 -1.85 -3.23 -46.59
CA GLU A 184 -2.71 -4.20 -47.28
C GLU A 184 -3.88 -3.52 -48.00
N HIS A 185 -4.51 -2.54 -47.35
CA HIS A 185 -5.60 -1.75 -47.94
C HIS A 185 -5.11 -0.94 -49.15
N ASP A 186 -3.99 -0.23 -49.03
CA ASP A 186 -3.40 0.57 -50.12
C ASP A 186 -3.05 -0.34 -51.32
N ARG A 187 -2.49 -1.53 -51.08
CA ARG A 187 -2.22 -2.52 -52.15
C ARG A 187 -3.50 -3.06 -52.80
N ALA A 188 -4.55 -3.30 -52.02
CA ALA A 188 -5.83 -3.75 -52.55
C ALA A 188 -6.48 -2.69 -53.46
N ASP A 189 -6.37 -1.42 -53.08
CA ASP A 189 -6.85 -0.28 -53.86
C ASP A 189 -6.07 -0.11 -55.18
N GLU A 190 -4.74 -0.28 -55.17
CA GLU A 190 -3.93 -0.30 -56.39
C GLU A 190 -4.33 -1.45 -57.32
N LEU A 191 -4.44 -2.67 -56.80
CA LEU A 191 -4.88 -3.84 -57.57
C LEU A 191 -6.29 -3.67 -58.16
N ALA A 192 -7.19 -2.96 -57.45
CA ALA A 192 -8.53 -2.67 -57.95
C ALA A 192 -8.50 -1.75 -59.18
N LYS A 193 -7.61 -0.74 -59.19
CA LYS A 193 -7.42 0.16 -60.35
C LYS A 193 -6.82 -0.59 -61.54
N ASP A 194 -5.76 -1.37 -61.31
CA ASP A 194 -5.13 -2.17 -62.37
C ASP A 194 -6.14 -3.15 -63.00
N LYS A 195 -6.98 -3.76 -62.16
CA LYS A 195 -8.05 -4.65 -62.63
C LYS A 195 -9.05 -3.92 -63.53
N GLU A 196 -9.48 -2.72 -63.15
CA GLU A 196 -10.41 -1.91 -63.95
C GLU A 196 -9.80 -1.55 -65.32
N GLU A 197 -8.52 -1.14 -65.35
CA GLU A 197 -7.80 -0.84 -66.60
C GLU A 197 -7.69 -2.07 -67.51
N LEU A 198 -7.32 -3.23 -66.95
CA LEU A 198 -7.21 -4.48 -67.69
C LEU A 198 -8.57 -4.96 -68.22
N GLU A 199 -9.66 -4.78 -67.46
CA GLU A 199 -11.01 -5.09 -67.93
C GLU A 199 -11.42 -4.18 -69.11
N ALA A 200 -11.10 -2.89 -69.04
CA ALA A 200 -11.36 -1.94 -70.12
C ALA A 200 -10.54 -2.25 -71.39
N GLU A 201 -9.27 -2.63 -71.25
CA GLU A 201 -8.43 -3.05 -72.37
C GLU A 201 -8.92 -4.37 -72.98
N ARG A 202 -9.29 -5.34 -72.14
CA ARG A 202 -9.88 -6.60 -72.57
C ARG A 202 -11.13 -6.38 -73.41
N GLU A 203 -12.02 -5.47 -72.99
CA GLU A 203 -13.19 -5.12 -73.79
C GLU A 203 -12.83 -4.51 -75.15
N LYS A 204 -11.86 -3.60 -75.20
CA LYS A 204 -11.38 -3.00 -76.47
C LYS A 204 -10.84 -4.07 -77.42
N LEU A 205 -10.03 -5.00 -76.91
CA LEU A 205 -9.51 -6.13 -77.69
C LEU A 205 -10.62 -7.03 -78.20
N ILE A 206 -11.60 -7.38 -77.37
CA ILE A 206 -12.77 -8.18 -77.79
C ILE A 206 -13.53 -7.47 -78.93
N ARG A 207 -13.82 -6.17 -78.78
CA ARG A 207 -14.50 -5.38 -79.83
C ARG A 207 -13.72 -5.36 -81.13
N THR A 208 -12.41 -5.15 -81.06
CA THR A 208 -11.51 -5.10 -82.22
C THR A 208 -11.44 -6.46 -82.92
N THR A 209 -11.31 -7.53 -82.15
CA THR A 209 -11.24 -8.90 -82.68
C THR A 209 -12.55 -9.31 -83.36
N LYS A 210 -13.69 -8.92 -82.76
CA LYS A 210 -15.01 -9.12 -83.36
C LYS A 210 -15.13 -8.39 -84.71
N LYS A 211 -14.75 -7.11 -84.75
CA LYS A 211 -14.75 -6.32 -85.99
C LYS A 211 -13.88 -6.96 -87.09
N LEU A 212 -12.64 -7.34 -86.76
CA LEU A 212 -11.74 -8.00 -87.70
C LEU A 212 -12.31 -9.33 -88.23
N LYS A 213 -12.99 -10.10 -87.37
CA LYS A 213 -13.65 -11.35 -87.76
C LYS A 213 -14.81 -11.11 -88.72
N ASP A 214 -15.62 -10.07 -88.46
CA ASP A 214 -16.74 -9.67 -89.32
C ASP A 214 -16.22 -9.16 -90.68
N ASP A 215 -15.17 -8.34 -90.69
CA ASP A 215 -14.51 -7.85 -91.91
C ASP A 215 -13.95 -9.02 -92.74
N LEU A 216 -13.28 -10.00 -92.11
CA LEU A 216 -12.75 -11.19 -92.79
C LEU A 216 -13.87 -12.05 -93.42
N GLN A 217 -15.04 -12.14 -92.78
CA GLN A 217 -16.20 -12.84 -93.34
C GLN A 217 -16.79 -12.11 -94.55
N ASN A 218 -16.78 -10.78 -94.54
CA ASN A 218 -17.27 -9.97 -95.66
C ASN A 218 -16.38 -10.05 -96.90
N VAL A 219 -15.06 -10.23 -96.73
CA VAL A 219 -14.09 -10.39 -97.85
C VAL A 219 -14.11 -11.80 -98.46
N LYS A 220 -14.66 -12.80 -97.74
CA LYS A 220 -14.81 -14.19 -98.23
C LYS A 220 -16.14 -14.45 -98.95
N LYS A 221 -17.02 -13.46 -99.07
CA LYS A 221 -18.24 -13.49 -99.90
C LYS A 221 -17.98 -12.81 -101.23
#